data_AF-A0A3M2D8S1-F1
#
_entry.id   AF-A0A3M2D8S1-F1
#
_cell.length_a   1.000
_cell.length_b   1.000
_cell.length_c   1.000
_cell.angle_alpha   90.00
_cell.angle_beta   90.00
_cell.angle_gamma   90.00
#
_symmetry.space_group_name_H-M   'P 1'
#
loop_
_entity.id
_entity.type
_entity.pdbx_description
1 polymer ?
#
loop_
_entity_poly.entity_id
_entity_poly.type
_entity_poly.pdbx_seq_one_letter_code
_entity_poly.pdbx_strand_id
1 'polypeptide(L)'
;MADKKHKHHHEEHLHIGIPGYFLVFVALVIGTIVTYLVALRDLDWLFPGANTLVALSIAFTKMSLVVLYFMHVRWQSNLIWLTALGGFFWLAIMFAFTMQDYLTRSVIGK
;
A
#
# COMPACT_ATOMS: atom_id res chain seq x y z
N MET A 1 -29.74 53.35 1.18
CA MET A 1 -29.92 51.92 1.52
C MET A 1 -29.75 51.11 0.23
N ALA A 2 -28.52 50.69 -0.06
CA ALA A 2 -28.25 49.77 -1.18
C ALA A 2 -28.19 48.36 -0.60
N ASP A 3 -29.18 47.55 -0.96
CA ASP A 3 -29.33 46.14 -0.62
C ASP A 3 -28.10 45.37 -1.11
N LYS A 4 -27.25 44.96 -0.17
CA LYS A 4 -26.09 44.12 -0.41
C LYS A 4 -26.61 42.69 -0.56
N LYS A 5 -26.95 42.31 -1.80
CA LYS A 5 -27.26 40.93 -2.21
C LYS A 5 -26.11 40.02 -1.80
N HIS A 6 -26.24 39.41 -0.62
CA HIS A 6 -25.39 38.33 -0.16
C HIS A 6 -25.68 37.11 -1.05
N LYS A 7 -24.87 36.97 -2.10
CA LYS A 7 -24.80 35.74 -2.89
C LYS A 7 -24.22 34.67 -1.97
N HIS A 8 -25.08 33.78 -1.48
CA HIS A 8 -24.66 32.54 -0.87
C HIS A 8 -23.91 31.74 -1.94
N HIS A 9 -22.59 31.67 -1.80
CA HIS A 9 -21.76 30.75 -2.55
C HIS A 9 -22.17 29.34 -2.12
N HIS A 10 -22.90 28.65 -2.99
CA HIS A 10 -23.10 27.22 -2.87
C HIS A 10 -21.73 26.57 -3.01
N GLU A 11 -21.20 26.12 -1.88
CA GLU A 11 -20.10 25.16 -1.80
C GLU A 11 -20.57 23.91 -2.58
N GLU A 12 -20.15 23.80 -3.84
CA GLU A 12 -20.31 22.55 -4.60
C GLU A 12 -19.50 21.48 -3.88
N HIS A 13 -20.19 20.68 -3.07
CA HIS A 13 -19.65 19.48 -2.47
C HIS A 13 -19.20 18.53 -3.58
N LEU A 14 -17.91 18.59 -3.91
CA LEU A 14 -17.15 17.65 -4.73
C LEU A 14 -17.19 16.25 -4.07
N HIS A 15 -18.34 15.59 -4.15
CA HIS A 15 -18.49 14.19 -3.79
C HIS A 15 -17.97 13.34 -4.95
N ILE A 16 -16.66 13.07 -4.88
CA ILE A 16 -15.95 12.12 -5.74
C ILE A 16 -16.74 10.80 -5.71
N GLY A 17 -17.12 10.33 -6.89
CA GLY A 17 -18.04 9.20 -7.06
C GLY A 17 -17.60 7.94 -6.30
N ILE A 18 -18.51 7.49 -5.42
CA ILE A 18 -18.50 6.22 -4.69
C ILE A 18 -18.17 4.97 -5.55
N PRO A 19 -18.52 4.85 -6.86
CA PRO A 19 -18.25 3.61 -7.62
C PRO A 19 -16.76 3.23 -7.75
N GLY A 20 -15.85 4.21 -7.75
CA GLY A 20 -14.41 3.92 -7.88
C GLY A 20 -13.84 3.15 -6.69
N TYR A 21 -14.29 3.47 -5.48
CA TYR A 21 -13.87 2.79 -4.26
C TYR A 21 -14.39 1.35 -4.19
N PHE A 22 -15.59 1.10 -4.72
CA PHE A 22 -16.19 -0.23 -4.71
C PHE A 22 -15.43 -1.21 -5.60
N LEU A 23 -14.92 -0.74 -6.75
CA LEU A 23 -14.07 -1.55 -7.63
C LEU A 23 -12.77 -1.99 -6.92
N VAL A 24 -12.11 -1.06 -6.24
CA VAL A 24 -10.86 -1.33 -5.51
C VAL A 24 -11.13 -2.25 -4.31
N PHE A 25 -12.25 -2.05 -3.62
CA PHE A 25 -12.70 -2.95 -2.55
C PHE A 25 -12.82 -4.40 -3.04
N VAL A 26 -13.47 -4.63 -4.18
CA VAL A 26 -13.56 -5.96 -4.78
C VAL A 26 -12.17 -6.51 -5.14
N ALA A 27 -11.29 -5.69 -5.72
CA ALA A 27 -9.91 -6.10 -6.02
C ALA A 27 -9.13 -6.54 -4.76
N LEU A 28 -9.33 -5.86 -3.62
CA LEU A 28 -8.70 -6.24 -2.35
C LEU A 28 -9.29 -7.52 -1.76
N VAL A 29 -10.61 -7.72 -1.89
CA VAL A 29 -11.26 -8.98 -1.50
C VAL A 29 -10.70 -10.14 -2.30
N ILE A 30 -10.60 -9.98 -3.63
CA ILE A 30 -9.97 -10.97 -4.52
C ILE A 30 -8.53 -11.24 -4.08
N GLY A 31 -7.73 -10.21 -3.83
CA GLY A 31 -6.36 -10.37 -3.35
C GLY A 31 -6.27 -11.17 -2.06
N THR A 32 -7.22 -10.99 -1.14
CA THR A 32 -7.27 -11.73 0.13
C THR A 32 -7.66 -13.20 -0.06
N ILE A 33 -8.64 -13.47 -0.94
CA ILE A 33 -9.02 -14.84 -1.30
C ILE A 33 -7.83 -15.54 -1.98
N VAL A 34 -7.14 -14.87 -2.89
CA VAL A 34 -5.96 -15.42 -3.57
C VAL A 34 -4.86 -15.76 -2.55
N THR A 35 -4.55 -14.87 -1.59
CA THR A 35 -3.58 -15.19 -0.53
C THR A 35 -4.01 -16.40 0.30
N TYR A 36 -5.29 -16.50 0.65
CA TYR A 36 -5.82 -17.66 1.38
C TYR A 36 -5.67 -18.96 0.58
N LEU A 37 -6.02 -18.96 -0.71
CA LEU A 37 -5.89 -20.13 -1.57
C LEU A 37 -4.44 -20.56 -1.78
N VAL A 38 -3.53 -19.58 -1.92
CA VAL A 38 -2.09 -19.84 -2.00
C VAL A 38 -1.58 -20.42 -0.69
N ALA A 39 -2.03 -19.91 0.46
CA ALA A 39 -1.64 -20.44 1.76
C ALA A 39 -2.12 -21.89 2.00
N LEU A 40 -3.21 -22.32 1.36
CA LEU A 40 -3.70 -23.70 1.42
C LEU A 40 -2.97 -24.66 0.45
N ARG A 41 -2.17 -24.13 -0.48
CA ARG A 41 -1.42 -24.93 -1.45
C ARG A 41 0.05 -24.91 -1.08
N ASP A 42 0.60 -26.08 -0.78
CA ASP A 42 2.05 -26.21 -0.63
C ASP A 42 2.71 -26.09 -2.01
N LEU A 43 3.28 -24.91 -2.28
CA LEU A 43 4.09 -24.63 -3.47
C LEU A 43 5.54 -25.14 -3.35
N ASP A 44 5.82 -25.95 -2.32
CA ASP A 44 7.16 -26.42 -1.96
C ASP A 44 7.76 -27.44 -2.95
N TRP A 45 6.99 -27.83 -3.98
CA TRP A 45 7.46 -28.70 -5.06
C TRP A 45 8.50 -28.03 -5.99
N LEU A 46 8.52 -26.70 -6.09
CA LEU A 46 9.35 -25.99 -7.08
C LEU A 46 10.68 -25.48 -6.51
N PHE A 47 10.69 -24.91 -5.30
CA PHE A 47 11.88 -24.41 -4.60
C PHE A 47 11.58 -24.34 -3.09
N PRO A 48 12.57 -24.61 -2.20
CA PRO A 48 12.39 -24.40 -0.77
C PRO A 48 12.14 -22.90 -0.50
N GLY A 49 10.95 -22.59 0.05
CA GLY A 49 10.53 -21.22 0.36
C GLY A 49 9.76 -20.50 -0.76
N ALA A 50 9.39 -21.20 -1.84
CA ALA A 50 8.57 -20.64 -2.92
C ALA A 50 7.22 -20.09 -2.40
N ASN A 51 6.61 -20.75 -1.40
CA ASN A 51 5.37 -20.29 -0.79
C ASN A 51 5.52 -18.88 -0.19
N THR A 52 6.59 -18.64 0.57
CA THR A 52 6.87 -17.33 1.18
C THR A 52 7.06 -16.25 0.14
N LEU A 53 7.82 -16.52 -0.93
CA LEU A 53 8.06 -15.53 -1.98
C LEU A 53 6.77 -15.14 -2.71
N VAL A 54 5.90 -16.12 -3.02
CA VAL A 54 4.60 -15.87 -3.65
C VAL A 54 3.66 -15.14 -2.69
N ALA A 55 3.62 -15.50 -1.41
CA ALA A 55 2.84 -14.79 -0.42
C ALA A 55 3.30 -13.31 -0.29
N LEU A 56 4.61 -13.07 -0.30
CA LEU A 56 5.18 -11.72 -0.22
C LEU A 56 4.86 -10.87 -1.46
N SER A 57 4.92 -11.47 -2.66
CA SER A 57 4.60 -10.74 -3.90
C SER A 57 3.14 -10.33 -3.97
N ILE A 58 2.22 -11.23 -3.58
CA ILE A 58 0.78 -10.92 -3.48
C ILE A 58 0.54 -9.82 -2.43
N ALA A 59 1.23 -9.90 -1.28
CA ALA A 59 1.14 -8.88 -0.24
C ALA A 59 1.60 -7.50 -0.75
N PHE A 60 2.70 -7.43 -1.50
CA PHE A 60 3.18 -6.18 -2.12
C PHE A 60 2.19 -5.62 -3.12
N THR A 61 1.65 -6.44 -4.03
CA THR A 61 0.63 -6.00 -5.00
C THR A 61 -0.61 -5.44 -4.31
N LYS A 62 -1.10 -6.12 -3.26
CA LYS A 62 -2.23 -5.65 -2.45
C LYS A 62 -1.91 -4.32 -1.77
N MET A 63 -0.73 -4.20 -1.18
CA MET A 63 -0.31 -2.98 -0.49
C MET A 63 -0.24 -1.78 -1.47
N SER A 64 0.30 -1.98 -2.68
CA SER A 64 0.33 -0.93 -3.70
C SER A 64 -1.06 -0.45 -4.08
N LEU A 65 -2.03 -1.35 -4.26
CA LEU A 65 -3.43 -1.00 -4.53
C LEU A 65 -4.04 -0.15 -3.40
N VAL A 66 -3.78 -0.49 -2.14
CA VAL A 66 -4.26 0.29 -0.99
C VAL A 66 -3.68 1.71 -1.01
N VAL A 67 -2.36 1.85 -1.19
CA VAL A 67 -1.69 3.16 -1.17
C VAL A 67 -2.14 4.04 -2.35
N LEU A 68 -2.25 3.49 -3.55
CA LEU A 68 -2.62 4.26 -4.73
C LEU A 68 -4.07 4.78 -4.68
N TYR A 69 -5.00 3.93 -4.20
CA TYR A 69 -6.44 4.21 -4.30
C TYR A 69 -7.08 4.66 -2.98
N PHE A 70 -6.88 3.91 -1.88
CA PHE A 70 -7.50 4.24 -0.59
C PHE A 70 -6.82 5.42 0.10
N MET A 71 -5.49 5.53 0.02
CA MET A 71 -4.77 6.70 0.53
C MET A 71 -4.80 7.89 -0.45
N HIS A 72 -5.53 7.77 -1.56
CA HIS A 72 -5.69 8.81 -2.58
C HIS A 72 -4.38 9.38 -3.16
N VAL A 73 -3.26 8.69 -2.95
CA VAL A 73 -1.91 9.17 -3.33
C VAL A 73 -1.82 9.44 -4.84
N ARG A 74 -2.58 8.71 -5.67
CA ARG A 74 -2.62 8.91 -7.13
C ARG A 74 -3.20 10.27 -7.58
N TRP A 75 -4.07 10.88 -6.77
CA TRP A 75 -4.74 12.16 -7.06
C TRP A 75 -4.14 13.34 -6.29
N GLN A 76 -3.25 13.06 -5.34
CA GLN A 76 -2.61 14.08 -4.52
C GLN A 76 -1.41 14.72 -5.24
N SER A 77 -0.95 15.85 -4.70
CA SER A 77 0.17 16.61 -5.25
C SER A 77 1.49 15.82 -5.22
N ASN A 78 2.43 16.18 -6.09
CA ASN A 78 3.74 15.53 -6.21
C ASN A 78 4.53 15.50 -4.88
N LEU A 79 4.24 16.44 -3.96
CA LEU A 79 4.88 16.49 -2.65
C LEU A 79 4.50 15.29 -1.77
N ILE A 80 3.26 14.81 -1.88
CA ILE A 80 2.75 13.65 -1.14
C ILE A 80 3.34 12.34 -1.68
N TRP A 81 3.56 12.27 -3.00
CA TRP A 81 4.27 11.17 -3.62
C TRP A 81 5.73 11.08 -3.15
N LEU A 82 6.42 12.21 -3.06
CA LEU A 82 7.82 12.26 -2.65
C LEU A 82 8.00 11.84 -1.18
N THR A 83 7.11 12.28 -0.28
CA THR A 83 7.16 11.87 1.13
C THR A 83 6.78 10.41 1.32
N ALA A 84 5.81 9.87 0.56
CA ALA A 84 5.48 8.45 0.61
C ALA A 84 6.65 7.56 0.18
N LEU A 85 7.32 7.90 -0.93
CA LEU A 85 8.51 7.20 -1.38
C LEU A 85 9.69 7.40 -0.42
N GLY A 86 9.86 8.60 0.13
CA GLY A 86 10.87 8.90 1.14
C GLY A 86 10.70 8.05 2.41
N GLY A 87 9.46 7.85 2.87
CA GLY A 87 9.16 6.97 4.01
C GLY A 87 9.48 5.51 3.72
N PHE A 88 9.14 5.00 2.53
CA PHE A 88 9.52 3.64 2.11
C PHE A 88 11.03 3.46 1.98
N PHE A 89 11.71 4.45 1.42
CA PHE A 89 13.17 4.46 1.31
C PHE A 89 13.83 4.46 2.69
N TRP A 90 13.33 5.28 3.61
CA TRP A 90 13.81 5.31 4.99
C TRP A 90 13.60 3.96 5.71
N LEU A 91 12.42 3.35 5.56
CA LEU A 91 12.12 2.02 6.10
C LEU A 91 13.10 0.98 5.54
N ALA A 92 13.35 0.99 4.24
CA ALA A 92 14.28 0.07 3.58
C ALA A 92 15.71 0.17 4.16
N ILE A 93 16.19 1.39 4.44
CA ILE A 93 17.49 1.61 5.09
C ILE A 93 17.51 1.01 6.50
N MET A 94 16.48 1.28 7.30
CA MET A 94 16.38 0.73 8.66
C MET A 94 16.36 -0.80 8.66
N PHE A 95 15.67 -1.42 7.70
CA PHE A 95 15.60 -2.87 7.56
C PHE A 95 16.96 -3.46 7.16
N ALA A 96 17.66 -2.81 6.22
CA ALA A 96 18.99 -3.22 5.78
C ALA A 96 20.00 -3.19 6.94
N PHE A 97 20.05 -2.08 7.68
CA PHE A 97 20.96 -1.95 8.83
C PHE A 97 20.62 -2.93 9.96
N THR A 98 19.33 -3.15 10.23
CA THR A 98 18.89 -4.14 11.21
C THR A 98 19.36 -5.55 10.83
N MET A 99 19.16 -5.96 9.57
CA MET A 99 19.63 -7.26 9.10
C MET A 99 21.16 -7.39 9.14
N GLN A 100 21.89 -6.32 8.79
CA GLN A 100 23.35 -6.31 8.90
C GLN A 100 23.83 -6.48 10.35
N ASP A 101 23.15 -5.86 11.31
CA ASP A 101 23.47 -6.04 12.75
C ASP A 101 23.29 -7.50 13.18
N TYR A 102 22.15 -8.12 12.85
CA TYR A 102 21.88 -9.54 13.15
C TYR A 102 22.91 -10.48 12.51
N LEU A 103 23.23 -10.27 11.23
CA LEU A 103 24.20 -11.08 10.51
C LEU A 103 25.60 -10.95 11.12
N THR A 104 26.03 -9.73 11.44
CA THR A 104 27.35 -9.48 12.04
C THR A 104 27.46 -10.10 13.44
N ARG A 105 26.38 -10.04 14.24
CA ARG A 105 26.34 -10.64 15.58
C ARG A 105 26.36 -12.17 15.53
N SER A 106 25.70 -12.78 14.54
CA SER A 106 25.79 -14.23 14.31
C SER A 106 27.17 -14.69 13.85
N VAL A 107 27.94 -13.84 13.19
CA VAL A 107 29.30 -14.13 12.72
C VAL A 107 30.33 -14.02 13.85
N ILE A 108 30.19 -13.03 14.74
CA ILE A 108 31.09 -12.81 15.89
C ILE A 108 30.84 -13.78 17.06
N GLY A 109 29.63 -14.37 17.15
CA GLY A 109 29.25 -15.30 18.22
C GLY A 109 29.71 -16.75 18.04
N LYS A 110 30.57 -17.04 17.06
CA LYS A 110 31.29 -18.31 16.89
C LYS A 110 32.77 -18.09 17.18
#